data_AF-A0A8H5NC46-F1
#
_entry.id   AF-A0A8H5NC46-F1
#
_cell.length_a   1.000
_cell.length_b   1.000
_cell.length_c   1.000
_cell.angle_alpha   90.00
_cell.angle_beta   90.00
_cell.angle_gamma   90.00
#
_symmetry.space_group_name_H-M   'P 1'
#
loop_
_entity.id
_entity.type
_entity.pdbx_description
1 polymer ?
#
loop_
_entity_poly.entity_id
_entity_poly.type
_entity_poly.pdbx_seq_one_letter_code
_entity_poly.pdbx_strand_id
1 'polypeptide(L)'
;MSTFTHSLRHLRCQGQLFRAPWPQPALQRATFPLGVRSIASETSSTIVEPKPDPFAVIDSSSKISLPFQDVQHARAVPVSASYFSREPQFNEMYLRIARLLTKYHTLPTLPPSAAPPTAWVKLDEMRSKLGEPIKASHYAKVIRVAKRLNQIETSLFPEEVRVALEDFKRDINPFMNVPHEVTVDKFGRAVGVGKRKESTARAWVVEGTGEVLINGKTLSQAFGRVHDRESAVWALQATERLDKYNVWALVEGGGTTGQAEALTLAVAKALIVHEPALKTALRKAGCITRDPRTVERKKHGHVKARKMPAWVKR
;
A
#
# COMPACT_ATOMS: atom_id res chain seq x y z
N MET A 1 -26.15 -3.64 -50.40
CA MET A 1 -25.83 -4.87 -49.64
C MET A 1 -25.59 -4.48 -48.19
N SER A 2 -26.60 -4.72 -47.36
CA SER A 2 -26.74 -4.24 -45.99
C SER A 2 -26.13 -5.20 -44.98
N THR A 3 -25.62 -4.60 -43.92
CA THR A 3 -24.85 -5.14 -42.80
C THR A 3 -25.62 -6.11 -41.89
N PHE A 4 -24.95 -7.19 -41.51
CA PHE A 4 -25.27 -8.05 -40.38
C PHE A 4 -25.10 -7.31 -39.03
N THR A 5 -26.09 -7.38 -38.14
CA THR A 5 -25.84 -7.33 -36.69
C THR A 5 -26.85 -8.21 -35.94
N HIS A 6 -26.31 -9.28 -35.34
CA HIS A 6 -26.94 -10.16 -34.36
C HIS A 6 -27.34 -9.38 -33.09
N SER A 7 -28.53 -9.64 -32.56
CA SER A 7 -28.88 -9.31 -31.18
C SER A 7 -29.22 -10.60 -30.42
N LEU A 8 -28.44 -10.93 -29.39
CA LEU A 8 -28.77 -11.95 -28.40
C LEU A 8 -28.87 -11.24 -27.05
N ARG A 9 -30.09 -11.15 -26.54
CA ARG A 9 -30.43 -10.59 -25.22
C ARG A 9 -30.17 -11.67 -24.17
N HIS A 10 -29.25 -11.41 -23.24
CA HIS A 10 -29.14 -12.16 -21.99
C HIS A 10 -30.18 -11.64 -20.99
N LEU A 11 -31.11 -12.51 -20.59
CA LEU A 11 -31.99 -12.32 -19.44
C LEU A 11 -31.17 -12.47 -18.15
N ARG A 12 -31.20 -11.47 -17.26
CA ARG A 12 -30.72 -11.58 -15.88
C ARG A 12 -31.92 -11.76 -14.95
N CYS A 13 -32.00 -12.92 -14.31
CA CYS A 13 -32.91 -13.17 -13.19
C CYS A 13 -32.49 -12.32 -11.98
N GLN A 14 -33.45 -11.61 -11.38
CA GLN A 14 -33.29 -10.98 -10.07
C GLN A 14 -33.61 -12.02 -8.98
N GLY A 15 -32.60 -12.42 -8.21
CA GLY A 15 -32.80 -13.16 -6.97
C GLY A 15 -32.98 -12.16 -5.82
N GLN A 16 -34.17 -12.13 -5.21
CA GLN A 16 -34.46 -11.39 -4.00
C GLN A 16 -33.76 -12.05 -2.80
N LEU A 17 -32.90 -11.31 -2.10
CA LEU A 17 -32.34 -11.72 -0.82
C LEU A 17 -33.33 -11.34 0.29
N PHE A 18 -33.92 -12.35 0.94
CA PHE A 18 -34.65 -12.22 2.18
C PHE A 18 -33.73 -11.66 3.28
N ARG A 19 -34.14 -10.54 3.89
CA ARG A 19 -33.51 -9.95 5.09
C ARG A 19 -34.21 -10.53 6.33
N ALA A 20 -33.47 -11.18 7.21
CA ALA A 20 -33.95 -11.60 8.53
C ALA A 20 -33.98 -10.42 9.52
N PRO A 21 -34.97 -10.32 10.44
CA PRO A 21 -34.99 -9.31 11.48
C PRO A 21 -34.32 -9.84 12.75
N TRP A 22 -33.31 -9.12 13.27
CA TRP A 22 -32.86 -9.25 14.65
C TRP A 22 -33.25 -7.96 15.40
N PRO A 23 -33.79 -8.04 16.63
CA PRO A 23 -34.17 -6.86 17.40
C PRO A 23 -32.96 -6.22 18.09
N GLN A 24 -32.95 -4.89 18.20
CA GLN A 24 -31.96 -4.13 18.99
C GLN A 24 -32.47 -3.94 20.44
N PRO A 25 -31.60 -3.97 21.47
CA PRO A 25 -31.99 -3.65 22.83
C PRO A 25 -32.07 -2.13 23.03
N ALA A 26 -33.15 -1.69 23.70
CA ALA A 26 -33.34 -0.31 24.12
C ALA A 26 -32.53 0.01 25.38
N LEU A 27 -31.68 1.03 25.33
CA LEU A 27 -31.04 1.62 26.50
C LEU A 27 -31.89 2.78 27.01
N GLN A 28 -32.48 2.61 28.20
CA GLN A 28 -33.18 3.66 28.94
C GLN A 28 -32.15 4.63 29.54
N ARG A 29 -32.35 5.94 29.32
CA ARG A 29 -31.63 7.01 30.03
C ARG A 29 -32.34 7.27 31.36
N ALA A 30 -31.61 7.14 32.47
CA ALA A 30 -32.04 7.59 33.78
C ALA A 30 -31.91 9.12 33.91
N THR A 31 -32.96 9.77 34.40
CA THR A 31 -32.99 11.18 34.81
C THR A 31 -32.77 11.27 36.32
N PHE A 32 -31.76 12.01 36.76
CA PHE A 32 -31.60 12.39 38.19
C PHE A 32 -32.03 13.84 38.39
N PRO A 33 -32.76 14.18 39.47
CA PRO A 33 -33.16 15.56 39.77
C PRO A 33 -32.05 16.31 40.53
N LEU A 34 -31.85 17.58 40.18
CA LEU A 34 -30.95 18.50 40.85
C LEU A 34 -31.60 19.04 42.13
N GLY A 35 -31.05 18.69 43.29
CA GLY A 35 -31.39 19.29 44.58
C GLY A 35 -30.39 20.39 44.92
N VAL A 36 -30.88 21.63 45.00
CA VAL A 36 -30.12 22.79 45.49
C VAL A 36 -30.12 22.78 47.02
N ARG A 37 -28.94 22.91 47.63
CA ARG A 37 -28.80 23.34 49.04
C ARG A 37 -27.76 24.44 49.14
N SER A 38 -28.22 25.61 49.58
CA SER A 38 -27.39 26.74 49.98
C SER A 38 -27.11 26.66 51.48
N ILE A 39 -25.84 26.78 51.88
CA ILE A 39 -25.46 27.23 53.21
C ILE A 39 -24.27 28.17 53.04
N ALA A 40 -24.39 29.37 53.60
CA ALA A 40 -23.34 30.37 53.71
C ALA A 40 -22.73 30.32 55.11
N SER A 41 -21.42 30.50 55.20
CA SER A 41 -20.76 31.19 56.34
C SER A 41 -19.31 31.54 56.03
N GLU A 42 -19.10 32.86 56.00
CA GLU A 42 -18.05 33.65 56.68
C GLU A 42 -16.54 33.49 56.41
N THR A 43 -15.95 34.67 56.39
CA THR A 43 -14.63 35.12 55.97
C THR A 43 -13.51 34.81 56.95
N SER A 44 -12.30 34.56 56.45
CA SER A 44 -11.07 35.02 57.11
C SER A 44 -9.97 35.33 56.09
N SER A 45 -9.35 36.48 56.29
CA SER A 45 -8.38 37.16 55.44
C SER A 45 -6.97 36.62 55.61
N THR A 46 -6.27 36.33 54.51
CA THR A 46 -4.80 36.40 54.47
C THR A 46 -4.34 36.59 53.03
N ILE A 47 -3.48 37.59 52.82
CA ILE A 47 -2.92 38.00 51.53
C ILE A 47 -1.85 36.97 51.12
N VAL A 48 -2.11 36.22 50.06
CA VAL A 48 -1.12 35.50 49.25
C VAL A 48 -1.57 35.67 47.81
N GLU A 49 -0.78 36.32 46.96
CA GLU A 49 -1.06 36.39 45.52
C GLU A 49 -1.07 34.97 44.92
N PRO A 50 -2.19 34.48 44.37
CA PRO A 50 -2.23 33.17 43.76
C PRO A 50 -1.78 33.26 42.29
N LYS A 51 -0.89 32.34 41.92
CA LYS A 51 -0.58 31.93 40.55
C LYS A 51 -1.89 31.70 39.78
N PRO A 52 -2.05 32.16 38.52
CA PRO A 52 -3.34 32.11 37.84
C PRO A 52 -3.83 30.66 37.68
N ASP A 53 -5.03 30.40 38.21
CA ASP A 53 -5.71 29.13 38.12
C ASP A 53 -5.92 28.71 36.66
N PRO A 54 -5.68 27.43 36.28
CA PRO A 54 -5.94 26.94 34.92
C PRO A 54 -7.44 26.89 34.56
N PHE A 55 -8.32 27.29 35.49
CA PHE A 55 -9.76 27.39 35.33
C PHE A 55 -10.32 28.77 35.71
N ALA A 56 -9.48 29.82 35.67
CA ALA A 56 -9.99 31.18 35.72
C ALA A 56 -11.00 31.36 34.58
N VAL A 57 -12.26 31.63 34.96
CA VAL A 57 -13.31 32.03 34.03
C VAL A 57 -12.84 33.35 33.43
N ILE A 58 -12.31 33.26 32.20
CA ILE A 58 -12.03 34.42 31.37
C ILE A 58 -13.35 35.20 31.28
N ASP A 59 -13.35 36.41 31.84
CA ASP A 59 -14.45 37.35 31.70
C ASP A 59 -14.84 37.43 30.22
N SER A 60 -16.02 36.91 29.93
CA SER A 60 -16.60 36.75 28.60
C SER A 60 -17.14 38.09 28.10
N SER A 61 -16.27 39.10 28.03
CA SER A 61 -16.57 40.43 27.49
C SER A 61 -15.51 40.95 26.51
N SER A 62 -14.57 40.10 26.06
CA SER A 62 -13.92 40.32 24.78
C SER A 62 -14.91 39.93 23.68
N LYS A 63 -15.45 40.94 23.00
CA LYS A 63 -16.42 40.85 21.89
C LYS A 63 -16.11 39.68 20.97
N ILE A 64 -16.76 38.53 21.18
CA ILE A 64 -16.85 37.52 20.13
C ILE A 64 -17.70 38.18 19.04
N SER A 65 -17.09 38.50 17.90
CA SER A 65 -17.82 39.02 16.75
C SER A 65 -18.75 37.92 16.26
N LEU A 66 -20.02 37.96 16.67
CA LEU A 66 -21.02 37.08 16.12
C LEU A 66 -21.14 37.42 14.63
N PRO A 67 -20.82 36.48 13.72
CA PRO A 67 -21.01 36.76 12.31
C PRO A 67 -22.50 37.00 12.07
N PHE A 68 -22.81 37.99 11.22
CA PHE A 68 -24.19 38.36 10.82
C PHE A 68 -25.04 39.13 11.84
N GLN A 69 -24.44 39.78 12.85
CA GLN A 69 -25.16 40.76 13.67
C GLN A 69 -25.69 41.89 12.76
N ASP A 70 -26.98 42.20 12.84
CA ASP A 70 -27.73 43.18 12.02
C ASP A 70 -28.13 42.78 10.58
N VAL A 71 -28.01 41.50 10.19
CA VAL A 71 -28.52 41.03 8.89
C VAL A 71 -30.04 40.84 8.92
N GLN A 72 -30.79 41.74 8.26
CA GLN A 72 -32.26 41.67 8.19
C GLN A 72 -32.80 40.67 7.15
N HIS A 73 -32.04 40.43 6.06
CA HIS A 73 -32.47 39.55 4.97
C HIS A 73 -31.34 38.58 4.61
N ALA A 74 -31.65 37.28 4.56
CA ALA A 74 -30.70 36.25 4.17
C ALA A 74 -31.36 35.24 3.22
N ARG A 75 -30.59 34.76 2.24
CA ARG A 75 -30.99 33.68 1.32
C ARG A 75 -29.93 32.61 1.31
N ALA A 76 -30.36 31.35 1.40
CA ALA A 76 -29.47 30.21 1.20
C ALA A 76 -29.01 30.14 -0.26
N VAL A 77 -27.70 30.21 -0.48
CA VAL A 77 -27.06 30.06 -1.79
C VAL A 77 -25.97 28.99 -1.65
N PRO A 78 -25.90 28.00 -2.57
CA PRO A 78 -24.85 27.00 -2.50
C PRO A 78 -23.47 27.65 -2.68
N VAL A 79 -22.46 27.11 -2.01
CA VAL A 79 -21.09 27.63 -2.06
C VAL A 79 -20.44 27.44 -3.44
N SER A 80 -20.74 26.31 -4.10
CA SER A 80 -20.18 25.93 -5.40
C SER A 80 -21.19 26.12 -6.52
N ALA A 81 -20.69 26.53 -7.70
CA ALA A 81 -21.49 26.64 -8.91
C ALA A 81 -21.94 25.25 -9.41
N SER A 82 -21.09 24.23 -9.27
CA SER A 82 -21.40 22.84 -9.62
C SER A 82 -22.14 22.06 -8.53
N TYR A 83 -22.81 22.73 -7.58
CA TYR A 83 -23.52 22.09 -6.47
C TYR A 83 -24.52 21.00 -6.89
N PHE A 84 -25.30 21.23 -7.94
CA PHE A 84 -26.30 20.27 -8.45
C PHE A 84 -25.72 19.18 -9.36
N SER A 85 -24.39 19.17 -9.54
CA SER A 85 -23.71 18.12 -10.32
C SER A 85 -23.48 16.87 -9.49
N ARG A 86 -23.19 15.75 -10.16
CA ARG A 86 -22.85 14.48 -9.51
C ARG A 86 -21.54 14.53 -8.70
N GLU A 87 -20.59 15.38 -9.12
CA GLU A 87 -19.22 15.44 -8.62
C GLU A 87 -18.86 16.93 -8.39
N PRO A 88 -19.49 17.61 -7.40
CA PRO A 88 -19.39 19.06 -7.25
C PRO A 88 -17.96 19.54 -6.99
N GLN A 89 -17.22 18.92 -6.07
CA GLN A 89 -15.86 19.35 -5.74
C GLN A 89 -14.91 19.09 -6.90
N PHE A 90 -15.00 17.91 -7.52
CA PHE A 90 -14.13 17.57 -8.65
C PHE A 90 -14.38 18.46 -9.87
N ASN A 91 -15.64 18.85 -10.11
CA ASN A 91 -16.00 19.80 -11.16
C ASN A 91 -15.42 21.20 -10.91
N GLU A 92 -15.44 21.70 -9.68
CA GLU A 92 -14.81 22.99 -9.36
C GLU A 92 -13.29 22.96 -9.64
N MET A 93 -12.61 21.87 -9.28
CA MET A 93 -11.19 21.69 -9.58
C MET A 93 -10.93 21.67 -11.10
N TYR A 94 -11.78 20.97 -11.86
CA TYR A 94 -11.70 20.94 -13.32
C TYR A 94 -11.91 22.34 -13.92
N LEU A 95 -12.93 23.07 -13.49
CA LEU A 95 -13.21 24.43 -13.96
C LEU A 95 -12.06 25.39 -13.64
N ARG A 96 -11.45 25.26 -12.46
CA ARG A 96 -10.26 26.03 -12.08
C ARG A 96 -9.12 25.83 -13.07
N ILE A 97 -8.75 24.58 -13.34
CA ILE A 97 -7.67 24.26 -14.30
C ILE A 97 -8.06 24.65 -15.74
N ALA A 98 -9.32 24.44 -16.15
CA ALA A 98 -9.78 24.82 -17.49
C ALA A 98 -9.66 26.33 -17.73
N ARG A 99 -10.01 27.17 -16.73
CA ARG A 99 -9.82 28.62 -16.79
C ARG A 99 -8.35 29.01 -16.93
N LEU A 100 -7.47 28.34 -16.17
CA LEU A 100 -6.02 28.56 -16.27
C LEU A 100 -5.49 28.16 -17.65
N LEU A 101 -5.98 27.05 -18.22
CA LEU A 101 -5.64 26.67 -19.59
C LEU A 101 -6.06 27.73 -20.58
N THR A 102 -7.28 28.27 -20.48
CA THR A 102 -7.71 29.35 -21.39
C THR A 102 -6.88 30.63 -21.21
N LYS A 103 -6.52 30.98 -19.96
CA LYS A 103 -5.73 32.17 -19.62
C LYS A 103 -4.30 32.10 -20.16
N TYR A 104 -3.66 30.94 -20.04
CA TYR A 104 -2.25 30.72 -20.36
C TYR A 104 -2.03 29.84 -21.61
N HIS A 105 -3.02 29.72 -22.49
CA HIS A 105 -2.92 28.84 -23.67
C HIS A 105 -1.82 29.27 -24.66
N THR A 106 -1.48 30.56 -24.69
CA THR A 106 -0.47 31.15 -25.58
C THR A 106 0.96 30.88 -25.16
N LEU A 107 1.20 30.47 -23.91
CA LEU A 107 2.55 30.22 -23.42
C LEU A 107 3.19 29.04 -24.15
N PRO A 108 4.50 29.11 -24.45
CA PRO A 108 5.22 28.04 -25.09
C PRO A 108 5.24 26.78 -24.21
N THR A 109 5.26 25.63 -24.87
CA THR A 109 5.27 24.32 -24.21
C THR A 109 6.51 23.53 -24.53
N LEU A 110 7.03 22.85 -23.51
CA LEU A 110 8.07 21.85 -23.63
C LEU A 110 7.54 20.56 -24.26
N PRO A 111 8.37 19.85 -25.04
CA PRO A 111 8.02 18.51 -25.48
C PRO A 111 7.87 17.57 -24.27
N PRO A 112 7.06 16.49 -24.36
CA PRO A 112 6.80 15.60 -23.24
C PRO A 112 8.05 14.99 -22.58
N SER A 113 9.16 14.88 -23.31
CA SER A 113 10.44 14.39 -22.78
C SER A 113 11.19 15.41 -21.91
N ALA A 114 10.96 16.70 -22.12
CA ALA A 114 11.66 17.78 -21.41
C ALA A 114 10.83 18.35 -20.25
N ALA A 115 9.53 18.07 -20.20
CA ALA A 115 8.65 18.49 -19.11
C ALA A 115 9.04 17.82 -17.77
N PRO A 116 8.85 18.51 -16.63
CA PRO A 116 9.22 17.96 -15.32
C PRO A 116 8.43 16.69 -15.01
N PRO A 117 9.09 15.58 -14.62
CA PRO A 117 8.42 14.32 -14.33
C PRO A 117 7.52 14.48 -13.11
N THR A 118 6.22 14.36 -13.32
CA THR A 118 5.21 14.56 -12.27
C THR A 118 4.41 13.30 -12.05
N ALA A 119 4.35 12.85 -10.80
CA ALA A 119 3.47 11.77 -10.39
C ALA A 119 2.07 12.30 -10.12
N TRP A 120 1.14 11.95 -10.99
CA TRP A 120 -0.27 12.32 -10.84
C TRP A 120 -0.96 11.39 -9.82
N VAL A 121 -1.92 11.94 -9.09
CA VAL A 121 -2.82 11.17 -8.20
C VAL A 121 -3.46 10.02 -8.99
N LYS A 122 -3.83 8.92 -8.32
CA LYS A 122 -4.62 7.85 -8.96
C LYS A 122 -6.11 8.13 -8.84
N LEU A 123 -6.92 7.59 -9.75
CA LEU A 123 -8.38 7.78 -9.71
C LEU A 123 -8.98 7.39 -8.36
N ASP A 124 -8.59 6.23 -7.81
CA ASP A 124 -9.14 5.74 -6.55
C ASP A 124 -8.70 6.59 -5.35
N GLU A 125 -7.46 7.10 -5.39
CA GLU A 125 -6.94 8.02 -4.39
C GLU A 125 -7.68 9.37 -4.43
N MET A 126 -7.97 9.89 -5.63
CA MET A 126 -8.79 11.10 -5.79
C MET A 126 -10.22 10.90 -5.29
N ARG A 127 -10.84 9.73 -5.56
CA ARG A 127 -12.16 9.37 -5.04
C ARG A 127 -12.15 9.32 -3.50
N SER A 128 -11.10 8.75 -2.91
CA SER A 128 -10.93 8.72 -1.46
C SER A 128 -10.69 10.11 -0.87
N LYS A 129 -9.91 10.96 -1.55
CA LYS A 129 -9.60 12.34 -1.13
C LYS A 129 -10.85 13.23 -1.08
N LEU A 130 -11.71 13.14 -2.09
CA LEU A 130 -12.91 13.98 -2.21
C LEU A 130 -14.18 13.32 -1.65
N GLY A 131 -14.19 12.00 -1.50
CA GLY A 131 -15.41 11.24 -1.14
C GLY A 131 -16.45 11.17 -2.25
N GLU A 132 -16.10 11.52 -3.49
CA GLU A 132 -17.02 11.58 -4.63
C GLU A 132 -16.88 10.39 -5.59
N PRO A 133 -17.97 9.92 -6.22
CA PRO A 133 -17.95 8.80 -7.15
C PRO A 133 -17.52 9.23 -8.57
N ILE A 134 -16.24 9.60 -8.71
CA ILE A 134 -15.65 10.16 -9.94
C ILE A 134 -15.64 9.15 -11.09
N LYS A 135 -16.21 9.51 -12.25
CA LYS A 135 -16.13 8.70 -13.48
C LYS A 135 -14.72 8.70 -14.07
N ALA A 136 -14.23 7.53 -14.48
CA ALA A 136 -12.89 7.38 -15.06
C ALA A 136 -12.67 8.20 -16.35
N SER A 137 -13.70 8.31 -17.20
CA SER A 137 -13.64 9.14 -18.42
C SER A 137 -13.53 10.63 -18.09
N HIS A 138 -14.23 11.08 -17.05
CA HIS A 138 -14.16 12.46 -16.58
C HIS A 138 -12.77 12.76 -16.01
N TYR A 139 -12.28 11.87 -15.14
CA TYR A 139 -10.92 11.94 -14.59
C TYR A 139 -9.83 12.03 -15.67
N ALA A 140 -9.91 11.18 -16.69
CA ALA A 140 -8.95 11.18 -17.80
C ALA A 140 -8.95 12.51 -18.57
N LYS A 141 -10.11 13.18 -18.70
CA LYS A 141 -10.20 14.51 -19.29
C LYS A 141 -9.48 15.55 -18.43
N VAL A 142 -9.75 15.57 -17.12
CA VAL A 142 -9.13 16.54 -16.20
C VAL A 142 -7.61 16.39 -16.17
N ILE A 143 -7.11 15.15 -16.05
CA ILE A 143 -5.67 14.87 -16.06
C ILE A 143 -5.00 15.26 -17.38
N ARG A 144 -5.71 15.16 -18.51
CA ARG A 144 -5.19 15.65 -19.80
C ARG A 144 -4.95 17.17 -19.77
N VAL A 145 -5.89 17.92 -19.20
CA VAL A 145 -5.76 19.37 -19.04
C VAL A 145 -4.62 19.72 -18.07
N ALA A 146 -4.54 19.03 -16.93
CA ALA A 146 -3.47 19.21 -15.94
C ALA A 146 -2.08 18.93 -16.55
N LYS A 147 -1.94 17.85 -17.33
CA LYS A 147 -0.70 17.52 -18.06
C LYS A 147 -0.33 18.60 -19.08
N ARG A 148 -1.32 19.16 -19.79
CA ARG A 148 -1.08 20.24 -20.75
C ARG A 148 -0.59 21.52 -20.07
N LEU A 149 -1.06 21.83 -18.87
CA LEU A 149 -0.54 22.96 -18.08
C LEU A 149 0.88 22.70 -17.56
N ASN A 150 1.19 21.47 -17.15
CA ASN A 150 2.54 21.10 -16.69
C ASN A 150 3.61 21.13 -17.80
N GLN A 151 3.19 21.20 -19.07
CA GLN A 151 4.10 21.34 -20.21
C GLN A 151 4.54 22.79 -20.46
N ILE A 152 3.97 23.79 -19.78
CA ILE A 152 4.42 25.18 -19.92
C ILE A 152 5.91 25.26 -19.56
N GLU A 153 6.66 26.09 -20.29
CA GLU A 153 8.08 26.33 -19.99
C GLU A 153 8.30 26.75 -18.53
N THR A 154 9.31 26.18 -17.89
CA THR A 154 9.56 26.32 -16.45
C THR A 154 9.87 27.76 -16.03
N SER A 155 10.52 28.53 -16.90
CA SER A 155 10.84 29.95 -16.70
C SER A 155 9.60 30.84 -16.65
N LEU A 156 8.57 30.50 -17.42
CA LEU A 156 7.34 31.29 -17.56
C LEU A 156 6.18 30.70 -16.73
N PHE A 157 6.48 29.79 -15.79
CA PHE A 157 5.47 29.01 -15.09
C PHE A 157 4.76 29.84 -14.00
N PRO A 158 3.47 30.19 -14.17
CA PRO A 158 2.78 31.09 -13.25
C PRO A 158 2.43 30.39 -11.93
N GLU A 159 2.42 31.16 -10.82
CA GLU A 159 2.13 30.64 -9.47
C GLU A 159 0.74 30.02 -9.37
N GLU A 160 -0.26 30.64 -10.02
CA GLU A 160 -1.65 30.17 -10.03
C GLU A 160 -1.75 28.73 -10.56
N VAL A 161 -0.97 28.40 -11.58
CA VAL A 161 -0.93 27.05 -12.16
C VAL A 161 -0.22 26.09 -11.22
N ARG A 162 0.82 26.54 -10.50
CA ARG A 162 1.51 25.72 -9.50
C ARG A 162 0.56 25.24 -8.42
N VAL A 163 -0.13 26.18 -7.78
CA VAL A 163 -1.09 25.92 -6.70
C VAL A 163 -2.23 25.03 -7.19
N ALA A 164 -2.78 25.30 -8.38
CA ALA A 164 -3.85 24.47 -8.93
C ALA A 164 -3.41 23.04 -9.29
N LEU A 165 -2.16 22.84 -9.68
CA LEU A 165 -1.63 21.51 -10.00
C LEU A 165 -1.25 20.70 -8.76
N GLU A 166 -0.92 21.33 -7.62
CA GLU A 166 -0.61 20.63 -6.36
C GLU A 166 -1.74 19.69 -5.94
N ASP A 167 -2.99 20.11 -6.11
CA ASP A 167 -4.16 19.27 -5.81
C ASP A 167 -4.17 17.91 -6.53
N PHE A 168 -3.52 17.85 -7.71
CA PHE A 168 -3.45 16.69 -8.61
C PHE A 168 -2.10 15.96 -8.56
N LYS A 169 -1.12 16.50 -7.83
CA LYS A 169 0.16 15.83 -7.59
C LYS A 169 -0.02 14.79 -6.49
N ARG A 170 0.65 13.66 -6.67
CA ARG A 170 0.68 12.59 -5.67
C ARG A 170 1.87 12.80 -4.75
N ASP A 171 1.60 12.76 -3.45
CA ASP A 171 2.65 12.77 -2.43
C ASP A 171 3.34 11.41 -2.45
N ILE A 172 4.50 11.34 -3.11
CA ILE A 172 5.35 10.17 -3.05
C ILE A 172 6.22 10.31 -1.81
N ASN A 173 5.97 9.50 -0.80
CA ASN A 173 6.92 9.29 0.29
C ASN A 173 8.03 8.33 -0.21
N PRO A 174 9.25 8.81 -0.53
CA PRO A 174 10.32 7.93 -1.00
C PRO A 174 10.77 6.93 0.08
N PHE A 175 10.50 7.24 1.35
CA PHE A 175 10.91 6.44 2.50
C PHE A 175 9.94 5.31 2.86
N MET A 176 8.77 5.22 2.21
CA MET A 176 7.71 4.30 2.67
C MET A 176 8.02 2.80 2.47
N ASN A 177 9.11 2.44 1.79
CA ASN A 177 9.53 1.04 1.69
C ASN A 177 11.00 0.88 1.23
N VAL A 178 11.96 1.37 2.00
CA VAL A 178 13.38 1.04 1.75
C VAL A 178 13.64 -0.35 2.34
N PRO A 179 14.00 -1.37 1.53
CA PRO A 179 14.36 -2.67 2.08
C PRO A 179 15.64 -2.54 2.92
N HIS A 180 15.66 -3.18 4.11
CA HIS A 180 16.87 -3.23 4.93
C HIS A 180 18.02 -3.90 4.15
N GLU A 181 19.14 -3.20 4.03
CA GLU A 181 20.34 -3.70 3.36
C GLU A 181 20.99 -4.78 4.23
N VAL A 182 21.18 -5.98 3.68
CA VAL A 182 21.89 -7.06 4.38
C VAL A 182 23.37 -6.84 4.12
N THR A 183 24.14 -6.57 5.17
CA THR A 183 25.60 -6.40 5.12
C THR A 183 26.31 -7.70 5.50
N VAL A 184 27.60 -7.78 5.17
CA VAL A 184 28.47 -8.89 5.59
C VAL A 184 28.81 -8.75 7.08
N ASP A 185 28.89 -9.87 7.80
CA ASP A 185 29.27 -9.90 9.21
C ASP A 185 30.75 -9.52 9.43
N LYS A 186 31.12 -9.27 10.69
CA LYS A 186 32.53 -9.06 11.13
C LYS A 186 33.51 -10.15 10.67
N PHE A 187 33.01 -11.37 10.49
CA PHE A 187 33.80 -12.54 10.08
C PHE A 187 33.79 -12.78 8.56
N GLY A 188 33.33 -11.82 7.75
CA GLY A 188 33.26 -11.99 6.29
C GLY A 188 32.16 -12.94 5.83
N ARG A 189 31.14 -13.19 6.65
CA ARG A 189 30.06 -14.16 6.37
C ARG A 189 28.80 -13.41 5.95
N ALA A 190 28.19 -13.82 4.85
CA ALA A 190 26.88 -13.33 4.44
C ALA A 190 25.80 -14.33 4.87
N VAL A 191 24.72 -13.84 5.47
CA VAL A 191 23.60 -14.67 5.93
C VAL A 191 22.45 -14.59 4.94
N GLY A 192 22.01 -15.75 4.46
CA GLY A 192 20.83 -15.88 3.60
C GLY A 192 19.78 -16.78 4.22
N VAL A 193 18.50 -16.42 4.02
CA VAL A 193 17.36 -17.21 4.51
C VAL A 193 16.46 -17.63 3.35
N GLY A 194 16.25 -18.94 3.22
CA GLY A 194 15.39 -19.55 2.23
C GLY A 194 14.26 -20.36 2.86
N LYS A 195 13.12 -20.43 2.17
CA LYS A 195 11.96 -21.21 2.61
C LYS A 195 11.31 -21.90 1.42
N ARG A 196 10.95 -23.18 1.59
CA ARG A 196 10.24 -23.96 0.60
C ARG A 196 9.30 -24.95 1.27
N LYS A 197 8.00 -24.89 0.92
CA LYS A 197 6.94 -25.65 1.61
C LYS A 197 7.06 -25.38 3.12
N GLU A 198 7.37 -26.41 3.90
CA GLU A 198 7.56 -26.34 5.35
C GLU A 198 9.04 -26.21 5.76
N SER A 199 9.98 -26.37 4.82
CA SER A 199 11.41 -26.31 5.11
C SER A 199 11.90 -24.87 5.22
N THR A 200 12.71 -24.62 6.23
CA THR A 200 13.43 -23.36 6.46
C THR A 200 14.92 -23.61 6.46
N ALA A 201 15.66 -22.80 5.70
CA ALA A 201 17.11 -22.89 5.58
C ALA A 201 17.75 -21.55 5.91
N ARG A 202 18.82 -21.60 6.72
CA ARG A 202 19.72 -20.47 6.99
C ARG A 202 21.11 -20.88 6.50
N ALA A 203 21.66 -20.11 5.57
CA ALA A 203 22.99 -20.37 5.02
C ALA A 203 23.92 -19.21 5.37
N TRP A 204 25.11 -19.56 5.86
CA TRP A 204 26.25 -18.67 6.03
C TRP A 204 27.23 -18.97 4.91
N VAL A 205 27.43 -17.99 4.04
CA VAL A 205 28.34 -18.09 2.89
C VAL A 205 29.56 -17.24 3.16
N VAL A 206 30.74 -17.83 3.02
CA VAL A 206 32.04 -17.22 3.31
C VAL A 206 32.97 -17.52 2.15
N GLU A 207 33.87 -16.60 1.80
CA GLU A 207 34.92 -16.88 0.82
C GLU A 207 35.82 -18.02 1.31
N GLY A 208 36.10 -19.00 0.46
CA GLY A 208 36.76 -20.25 0.84
C GLY A 208 37.02 -21.18 -0.34
N THR A 209 37.09 -22.49 -0.07
CA THR A 209 37.56 -23.55 -0.97
C THR A 209 36.44 -24.39 -1.60
N GLY A 210 35.16 -24.06 -1.36
CA GLY A 210 34.01 -24.77 -1.91
C GLY A 210 33.42 -25.86 -1.00
N GLU A 211 33.77 -25.88 0.28
CA GLU A 211 33.24 -26.86 1.23
C GLU A 211 31.79 -26.53 1.63
N VAL A 212 30.90 -27.51 1.47
CA VAL A 212 29.48 -27.39 1.80
C VAL A 212 29.10 -28.34 2.94
N LEU A 213 28.72 -27.75 4.07
CA LEU A 213 28.27 -28.45 5.28
C LEU A 213 26.81 -28.10 5.59
N ILE A 214 25.99 -29.13 5.75
CA ILE A 214 24.55 -29.01 6.03
C ILE A 214 24.26 -29.74 7.34
N ASN A 215 23.81 -29.00 8.36
CA ASN A 215 23.57 -29.54 9.72
C ASN A 215 24.78 -30.33 10.27
N GLY A 216 26.00 -29.86 9.97
CA GLY A 216 27.24 -30.52 10.38
C GLY A 216 27.64 -31.76 9.56
N LYS A 217 26.90 -32.11 8.51
CA LYS A 217 27.20 -33.23 7.60
C LYS A 217 27.66 -32.72 6.24
N THR A 218 28.41 -33.53 5.51
CA THR A 218 28.80 -33.19 4.12
C THR A 218 27.60 -33.28 3.18
N LEU A 219 27.65 -32.57 2.04
CA LEU A 219 26.58 -32.54 1.04
C LEU A 219 26.10 -33.95 0.63
N SER A 220 27.04 -34.88 0.44
CA SER A 220 26.75 -36.27 0.06
C SER A 220 26.05 -37.08 1.14
N GLN A 221 26.35 -36.81 2.40
CA GLN A 221 25.72 -37.47 3.56
C GLN A 221 24.37 -36.85 3.90
N ALA A 222 24.22 -35.54 3.72
CA ALA A 222 22.97 -34.83 3.99
C ALA A 222 21.88 -35.18 2.98
N PHE A 223 22.22 -35.23 1.69
CA PHE A 223 21.28 -35.59 0.63
C PHE A 223 21.73 -36.88 -0.04
N GLY A 224 20.93 -37.94 0.07
CA GLY A 224 21.21 -39.20 -0.62
C GLY A 224 21.04 -39.11 -2.15
N ARG A 225 20.11 -38.27 -2.62
CA ARG A 225 19.80 -38.12 -4.05
C ARG A 225 20.69 -37.06 -4.70
N VAL A 226 21.30 -37.40 -5.83
CA VAL A 226 22.20 -36.49 -6.59
C VAL A 226 21.50 -35.19 -7.01
N HIS A 227 20.27 -35.29 -7.53
CA HIS A 227 19.46 -34.13 -7.90
C HIS A 227 19.26 -33.11 -6.75
N ASP A 228 19.11 -33.59 -5.51
CA ASP A 228 18.94 -32.72 -4.35
C ASP A 228 20.26 -32.02 -3.99
N ARG A 229 21.41 -32.67 -4.23
CA ARG A 229 22.75 -32.07 -4.07
C ARG A 229 22.97 -30.95 -5.08
N GLU A 230 22.70 -31.22 -6.36
CA GLU A 230 22.79 -30.25 -7.45
C GLU A 230 21.91 -29.03 -7.18
N SER A 231 20.66 -29.28 -6.74
CA SER A 231 19.73 -28.21 -6.39
C SER A 231 20.25 -27.34 -5.25
N ALA A 232 20.79 -27.93 -4.18
CA ALA A 232 21.29 -27.20 -3.02
C ALA A 232 22.44 -26.23 -3.37
N VAL A 233 23.33 -26.61 -4.30
CA VAL A 233 24.48 -25.80 -4.74
C VAL A 233 24.23 -25.04 -6.04
N TRP A 234 23.03 -25.13 -6.62
CA TRP A 234 22.68 -24.57 -7.93
C TRP A 234 23.02 -23.09 -8.08
N ALA A 235 22.86 -22.29 -7.01
CA ALA A 235 23.20 -20.87 -7.02
C ALA A 235 24.70 -20.60 -7.26
N LEU A 236 25.58 -21.45 -6.71
CA LEU A 236 27.03 -21.38 -6.91
C LEU A 236 27.42 -21.95 -8.28
N GLN A 237 26.77 -23.03 -8.70
CA GLN A 237 27.01 -23.65 -10.00
C GLN A 237 26.63 -22.72 -11.15
N ALA A 238 25.44 -22.12 -11.11
CA ALA A 238 24.94 -21.19 -12.13
C ALA A 238 25.76 -19.90 -12.23
N THR A 239 26.59 -19.61 -11.24
CA THR A 239 27.48 -18.45 -11.21
C THR A 239 28.96 -18.83 -11.27
N GLU A 240 29.30 -20.10 -11.53
CA GLU A 240 30.68 -20.60 -11.64
C GLU A 240 31.55 -20.24 -10.41
N ARG A 241 30.94 -20.36 -9.22
CA ARG A 241 31.50 -19.95 -7.92
C ARG A 241 31.52 -21.08 -6.89
N LEU A 242 31.42 -22.33 -7.35
CA LEU A 242 31.46 -23.49 -6.47
C LEU A 242 32.76 -23.53 -5.65
N ASP A 243 33.90 -23.29 -6.29
CA ASP A 243 35.21 -23.45 -5.65
C ASP A 243 35.65 -22.22 -4.83
N LYS A 244 34.83 -21.16 -4.81
CA LYS A 244 35.19 -19.86 -4.20
C LYS A 244 34.52 -19.61 -2.85
N TYR A 245 33.45 -20.34 -2.53
CA TYR A 245 32.65 -20.07 -1.34
C TYR A 245 32.43 -21.34 -0.53
N ASN A 246 32.74 -21.24 0.75
CA ASN A 246 32.32 -22.23 1.74
C ASN A 246 30.90 -21.90 2.21
N VAL A 247 30.08 -22.95 2.33
CA VAL A 247 28.70 -22.84 2.77
C VAL A 247 28.51 -23.68 4.01
N TRP A 248 28.18 -23.02 5.12
CA TRP A 248 27.64 -23.69 6.29
C TRP A 248 26.16 -23.39 6.38
N ALA A 249 25.32 -24.42 6.44
CA ALA A 249 23.88 -24.23 6.44
C ALA A 249 23.18 -25.05 7.51
N LEU A 250 22.16 -24.43 8.10
CA LEU A 250 21.22 -25.07 9.01
C LEU A 250 19.86 -25.18 8.32
N VAL A 251 19.31 -26.37 8.30
CA VAL A 251 18.03 -26.67 7.67
C VAL A 251 17.13 -27.44 8.61
N GLU A 252 15.88 -26.98 8.70
CA GLU A 252 14.86 -27.51 9.60
C GLU A 252 13.53 -27.68 8.85
N GLY A 253 12.75 -28.69 9.24
CA GLY A 253 11.39 -28.94 8.73
C GLY A 253 11.31 -29.48 7.30
N GLY A 254 10.09 -29.89 6.91
CA GLY A 254 9.77 -30.45 5.61
C GLY A 254 10.54 -31.74 5.25
N GLY A 255 10.79 -31.96 3.96
CA GLY A 255 11.48 -33.16 3.45
C GLY A 255 12.69 -32.82 2.58
N THR A 256 13.47 -33.83 2.16
CA THR A 256 14.79 -33.64 1.51
C THR A 256 14.79 -32.67 0.34
N THR A 257 13.85 -32.82 -0.59
CA THR A 257 13.72 -31.94 -1.78
C THR A 257 13.37 -30.51 -1.40
N GLY A 258 12.46 -30.34 -0.43
CA GLY A 258 12.08 -29.02 0.08
C GLY A 258 13.25 -28.33 0.80
N GLN A 259 14.04 -29.10 1.54
CA GLN A 259 15.24 -28.65 2.22
C GLN A 259 16.32 -28.18 1.23
N ALA A 260 16.58 -28.97 0.17
CA ALA A 260 17.52 -28.61 -0.89
C ALA A 260 17.13 -27.32 -1.62
N GLU A 261 15.86 -27.19 -2.05
CA GLU A 261 15.37 -25.98 -2.72
C GLU A 261 15.34 -24.75 -1.79
N ALA A 262 15.09 -24.95 -0.48
CA ALA A 262 15.20 -23.88 0.51
C ALA A 262 16.66 -23.40 0.64
N LEU A 263 17.63 -24.31 0.61
CA LEU A 263 19.06 -23.97 0.59
C LEU A 263 19.43 -23.17 -0.65
N THR A 264 18.95 -23.54 -1.83
CA THR A 264 19.22 -22.79 -3.08
C THR A 264 18.91 -21.31 -2.92
N LEU A 265 17.75 -20.99 -2.37
CA LEU A 265 17.32 -19.61 -2.14
C LEU A 265 18.16 -18.92 -1.04
N ALA A 266 18.52 -19.65 0.01
CA ALA A 266 19.36 -19.13 1.08
C ALA A 266 20.76 -18.76 0.56
N VAL A 267 21.41 -19.68 -0.14
CA VAL A 267 22.74 -19.48 -0.73
C VAL A 267 22.71 -18.36 -1.76
N ALA A 268 21.70 -18.31 -2.64
CA ALA A 268 21.57 -17.24 -3.62
C ALA A 268 21.44 -15.84 -2.97
N LYS A 269 20.69 -15.72 -1.88
CA LYS A 269 20.57 -14.45 -1.14
C LYS A 269 21.89 -14.03 -0.50
N ALA A 270 22.60 -14.97 0.12
CA ALA A 270 23.91 -14.70 0.71
C ALA A 270 24.94 -14.30 -0.36
N LEU A 271 24.91 -14.95 -1.53
CA LEU A 271 25.81 -14.62 -2.65
C LEU A 271 25.58 -13.19 -3.17
N ILE A 272 24.33 -12.72 -3.22
CA ILE A 272 23.99 -11.35 -3.66
C ILE A 272 24.56 -10.29 -2.70
N VAL A 273 24.70 -10.62 -1.41
CA VAL A 273 25.28 -9.71 -0.42
C VAL A 273 26.79 -9.53 -0.68
N HIS A 274 27.50 -10.61 -1.04
CA HIS A 274 28.91 -10.53 -1.43
C HIS A 274 29.09 -9.85 -2.78
N GLU A 275 28.31 -10.27 -3.79
CA GLU A 275 28.41 -9.77 -5.15
C GLU A 275 27.03 -9.34 -5.69
N PRO A 276 26.64 -8.06 -5.51
CA PRO A 276 25.32 -7.59 -5.93
C PRO A 276 25.10 -7.63 -7.45
N ALA A 277 26.19 -7.61 -8.24
CA ALA A 277 26.15 -7.71 -9.69
C ALA A 277 25.57 -9.04 -10.20
N LEU A 278 25.71 -10.13 -9.43
CA LEU A 278 25.22 -11.46 -9.80
C LEU A 278 23.70 -11.61 -9.71
N LYS A 279 23.01 -10.64 -9.08
CA LYS A 279 21.55 -10.69 -8.88
C LYS A 279 20.79 -10.93 -10.18
N THR A 280 21.23 -10.33 -11.30
CA THR A 280 20.56 -10.49 -12.59
C THR A 280 20.76 -11.91 -13.15
N ALA A 281 21.97 -12.47 -13.04
CA ALA A 281 22.28 -13.83 -13.46
C ALA A 281 21.51 -14.86 -12.62
N LEU A 282 21.56 -14.73 -11.29
CA LEU A 282 20.82 -15.59 -10.35
C LEU A 282 19.30 -15.50 -10.52
N ARG A 283 18.78 -14.33 -10.93
CA ARG A 283 17.36 -14.17 -11.26
C ARG A 283 17.00 -14.96 -12.51
N LYS A 284 17.83 -14.92 -13.55
CA LYS A 284 17.62 -15.70 -14.79
C LYS A 284 17.74 -17.21 -14.53
N ALA A 285 18.65 -17.61 -13.64
CA ALA A 285 18.82 -19.00 -13.21
C ALA A 285 17.70 -19.52 -12.28
N GLY A 286 16.77 -18.66 -11.85
CA GLY A 286 15.62 -19.04 -11.01
C GLY A 286 15.90 -19.16 -9.52
N CYS A 287 17.08 -18.78 -9.02
CA CYS A 287 17.50 -19.02 -7.63
C CYS A 287 16.96 -18.00 -6.61
N ILE A 288 16.52 -16.83 -7.06
CA ILE A 288 16.08 -15.72 -6.18
C ILE A 288 14.58 -15.78 -5.87
N THR A 289 13.80 -16.37 -6.77
CA THR A 289 12.34 -16.40 -6.64
C THR A 289 11.95 -17.43 -5.59
N ARG A 290 11.28 -16.98 -4.52
CA ARG A 290 10.69 -17.90 -3.55
C ARG A 290 9.53 -18.65 -4.20
N ASP A 291 9.58 -19.98 -4.27
CA ASP A 291 8.45 -20.79 -4.74
C ASP A 291 7.28 -20.74 -3.71
N PRO A 292 6.12 -20.15 -4.09
CA PRO A 292 4.97 -20.03 -3.20
C PRO A 292 4.12 -21.30 -3.11
N ARG A 293 4.38 -22.34 -3.92
CA ARG A 293 3.58 -23.57 -3.96
C ARG A 293 3.61 -24.25 -2.58
N THR A 294 2.44 -24.52 -2.02
CA THR A 294 2.29 -25.21 -0.73
C THR A 294 1.25 -26.31 -0.85
N VAL A 295 1.22 -27.22 0.13
CA VAL A 295 0.21 -28.27 0.20
C VAL A 295 -1.15 -27.64 0.49
N GLU A 296 -2.11 -27.85 -0.39
CA GLU A 296 -3.49 -27.40 -0.17
C GLU A 296 -4.14 -28.21 0.97
N ARG A 297 -4.91 -27.55 1.82
CA ARG A 297 -5.70 -28.22 2.86
C ARG A 297 -6.77 -29.15 2.26
N LYS A 298 -7.18 -30.17 3.02
CA LYS A 298 -8.37 -30.99 2.70
C LYS A 298 -9.65 -30.13 2.76
N LYS A 299 -10.56 -30.34 1.81
CA LYS A 299 -11.89 -29.72 1.77
C LYS A 299 -12.95 -30.75 2.16
N HIS A 300 -14.02 -30.32 2.83
CA HIS A 300 -15.14 -31.20 3.16
C HIS A 300 -15.80 -31.74 1.88
N GLY A 301 -16.31 -32.97 1.91
CA GLY A 301 -16.85 -33.64 0.71
C GLY A 301 -15.80 -34.13 -0.30
N HIS A 302 -14.51 -33.79 -0.13
CA HIS A 302 -13.42 -34.33 -0.93
C HIS A 302 -12.58 -35.34 -0.13
N VAL A 303 -12.04 -36.34 -0.83
CA VAL A 303 -11.13 -37.34 -0.25
C VAL A 303 -9.76 -36.70 0.06
N LYS A 304 -9.26 -35.85 -0.83
CA LYS A 304 -8.02 -35.04 -0.68
C LYS A 304 -8.34 -33.56 -0.92
N ALA A 305 -7.34 -32.72 -1.22
CA ALA A 305 -7.57 -31.30 -1.52
C ALA A 305 -8.55 -31.08 -2.69
N ARG A 306 -8.45 -31.90 -3.75
CA ARG A 306 -9.28 -31.82 -4.97
C ARG A 306 -9.97 -33.12 -5.36
N LYS A 307 -9.40 -34.29 -5.03
CA LYS A 307 -9.98 -35.60 -5.36
C LYS A 307 -11.36 -35.74 -4.71
N MET A 308 -12.41 -35.77 -5.51
CA MET A 308 -13.76 -36.09 -5.07
C MET A 308 -13.91 -37.62 -4.91
N PRO A 309 -14.84 -38.09 -4.06
CA PRO A 309 -15.27 -39.48 -4.10
C PRO A 309 -15.91 -39.82 -5.46
N ALA A 310 -16.08 -41.11 -5.75
CA ALA A 310 -16.76 -41.53 -6.98
C ALA A 310 -18.19 -40.97 -7.00
N TRP A 311 -18.57 -40.32 -8.11
CA TRP A 311 -19.90 -39.77 -8.31
C TRP A 311 -20.78 -40.79 -9.05
N VAL A 312 -21.97 -41.06 -8.52
CA VAL A 312 -22.95 -42.00 -9.12
C VAL A 312 -24.11 -41.20 -9.69
N LYS A 313 -24.36 -41.31 -11.01
CA LYS A 313 -25.30 -40.47 -11.77
C LYS A 313 -26.79 -40.85 -11.64
N ARG A 314 -27.08 -42.13 -11.40
CA ARG A 314 -28.34 -42.87 -11.63
C ARG A 314 -29.58 -42.02 -11.93
#